data_AF-A0A959TCD2-F1
#
_entry.id   AF-A0A959TCD2-F1
#
_cell.length_a   1.000
_cell.length_b   1.000
_cell.length_c   1.000
_cell.angle_alpha   90.00
_cell.angle_beta   90.00
_cell.angle_gamma   90.00
#
_symmetry.space_group_name_H-M   'P 1'
#
loop_
_entity.id
_entity.type
_entity.pdbx_description
1 polymer ?
#
loop_
_entity_poly.entity_id
_entity_poly.type
_entity_poly.pdbx_seq_one_letter_code
_entity_poly.pdbx_strand_id
1 'polypeptide(L)'
;PDLEPYRTGALHFSLLSATSRMTLYYRNTLPGAEDTLSFDFLINDNCVRYTTARQDHTMAQDPHLEMLLADSTLGGERTYVQSLGGVRTRVAIPHLTELSERPGLALARGELVVPVVQPFYPFLTPPTLLFIFRTDEEGTDQLLPDQLLGQGVIGGEYDADAGEYRFNITRYLQRVITGEFPNNPLSLVPGSGGVQVDRAVLAGPQHPDRPMKLELTFTEY
;
A
#
# COMPACT_ATOMS: atom_id res chain seq x y z
N PRO A 1 -26.75 -22.66 10.56
CA PRO A 1 -27.18 -21.55 9.69
C PRO A 1 -25.95 -20.92 9.04
N ASP A 2 -25.67 -21.34 7.81
CA ASP A 2 -24.63 -20.79 6.94
C ASP A 2 -24.81 -19.28 6.82
N LEU A 3 -23.91 -18.54 7.45
CA LEU A 3 -23.71 -17.13 7.12
C LEU A 3 -22.84 -17.11 5.87
N GLU A 4 -23.46 -16.89 4.70
CA GLU A 4 -22.72 -16.61 3.49
C GLU A 4 -21.70 -15.48 3.76
N PRO A 5 -20.40 -15.66 3.49
CA PRO A 5 -19.34 -14.79 3.99
C PRO A 5 -19.24 -13.41 3.28
N TYR A 6 -20.33 -12.90 2.69
CA TYR A 6 -20.30 -11.78 1.74
C TYR A 6 -21.21 -10.60 2.08
N ARG A 7 -21.69 -10.48 3.32
CA ARG A 7 -22.45 -9.30 3.77
C ARG A 7 -21.56 -8.23 4.39
N THR A 8 -20.61 -7.71 3.61
CA THR A 8 -19.87 -6.50 4.00
C THR A 8 -19.94 -5.47 2.89
N GLY A 9 -20.08 -4.20 3.26
CA GLY A 9 -20.13 -3.08 2.34
C GLY A 9 -19.25 -1.96 2.86
N ALA A 10 -18.27 -1.56 2.05
CA ALA A 10 -17.53 -0.32 2.27
C ALA A 10 -18.16 0.76 1.39
N LEU A 11 -18.52 1.89 1.98
CA LEU A 11 -19.12 3.02 1.28
C LEU A 11 -18.16 4.20 1.29
N HIS A 12 -17.90 4.76 0.12
CA HIS A 12 -17.12 5.96 -0.05
C HIS A 12 -18.06 7.15 -0.27
N PHE A 13 -17.95 8.19 0.56
CA PHE A 13 -18.77 9.39 0.46
C PHE A 13 -17.91 10.61 0.13
N SER A 14 -18.23 11.29 -0.98
CA SER A 14 -17.72 12.64 -1.24
C SER A 14 -18.69 13.65 -0.65
N LEU A 15 -18.26 14.33 0.42
CA LEU A 15 -19.10 15.27 1.18
C LEU A 15 -18.78 16.74 0.87
N LEU A 16 -18.18 17.04 -0.29
CA LEU A 16 -17.76 18.40 -0.66
C LEU A 16 -18.87 19.27 -1.27
N SER A 17 -20.09 18.74 -1.37
CA SER A 17 -21.25 19.50 -1.86
C SER A 17 -21.74 20.49 -0.80
N ALA A 18 -22.24 21.65 -1.23
CA ALA A 18 -22.93 22.61 -0.35
C ALA A 18 -24.18 22.00 0.34
N THR A 19 -24.70 20.88 -0.18
CA THR A 19 -25.81 20.13 0.43
C THR A 19 -25.37 19.18 1.54
N SER A 20 -24.07 18.89 1.65
CA SER A 20 -23.48 18.06 2.71
C SER A 20 -23.19 18.95 3.91
N ARG A 21 -24.20 19.10 4.78
CA ARG A 21 -24.16 20.00 5.93
C ARG A 21 -24.80 19.36 7.15
N MET A 22 -24.35 19.80 8.32
CA MET A 22 -25.07 19.58 9.57
C MET A 22 -25.86 20.86 9.87
N THR A 23 -27.18 20.78 9.96
CA THR A 23 -28.02 21.92 10.32
C THR A 23 -28.44 21.80 11.78
N LEU A 24 -28.06 22.80 12.59
CA LEU A 24 -28.53 22.94 13.97
C LEU A 24 -29.81 23.79 13.97
N TYR A 25 -30.92 23.21 14.41
CA TYR A 25 -32.16 23.92 14.66
C TYR A 25 -32.22 24.33 16.14
N TYR A 26 -32.50 25.60 16.42
CA TYR A 26 -32.57 26.13 17.78
C TYR A 26 -33.70 27.16 17.91
N ARG A 27 -34.18 27.36 19.15
CA ARG A 27 -35.27 28.29 19.43
C ARG A 27 -34.81 29.58 20.09
N ASN A 28 -35.41 30.70 19.71
CA ASN A 28 -35.21 31.98 20.37
C ASN A 28 -36.35 32.25 21.36
N THR A 29 -36.01 32.36 22.65
CA THR A 29 -37.01 32.55 23.72
C THR A 29 -37.28 34.02 24.05
N LEU A 30 -36.78 34.97 23.24
CA LEU A 30 -36.99 36.40 23.44
C LEU A 30 -38.37 36.84 22.92
N PRO A 31 -39.15 37.64 23.69
CA PRO A 31 -40.44 38.15 23.23
C PRO A 31 -40.32 38.99 21.95
N GLY A 32 -41.09 38.65 20.92
CA GLY A 32 -41.14 39.37 19.65
C GLY A 32 -40.04 39.01 18.65
N ALA A 33 -39.17 38.03 18.96
CA ALA A 33 -38.21 37.49 18.02
C ALA A 33 -38.76 36.25 17.28
N GLU A 34 -38.13 35.91 16.14
CA GLU A 34 -38.43 34.70 15.39
C GLU A 34 -38.10 33.46 16.23
N ASP A 35 -39.11 32.62 16.50
CA ASP A 35 -39.01 31.50 17.44
C ASP A 35 -38.09 30.39 16.94
N THR A 36 -38.11 30.05 15.64
CA THR A 36 -37.30 28.95 15.09
C THR A 36 -36.18 29.48 14.20
N LEU A 37 -34.94 29.14 14.55
CA LEU A 37 -33.74 29.53 13.81
C LEU A 37 -32.92 28.28 13.43
N SER A 38 -32.06 28.43 12.42
CA SER A 38 -31.15 27.38 11.98
C SER A 38 -29.76 27.90 11.66
N PHE A 39 -28.74 27.11 11.94
CA PHE A 39 -27.36 27.37 11.53
C PHE A 39 -26.75 26.16 10.83
N ASP A 40 -26.11 26.40 9.68
CA ASP A 40 -25.53 25.36 8.85
C ASP A 40 -24.01 25.24 9.05
N PHE A 41 -23.57 24.07 9.47
CA PHE A 41 -22.17 23.67 9.44
C PHE A 41 -21.90 22.96 8.10
N LEU A 42 -21.34 23.70 7.15
CA LEU A 42 -20.96 23.19 5.84
C LEU A 42 -19.76 22.24 5.93
N ILE A 43 -19.82 21.10 5.25
CA ILE A 43 -18.66 20.23 5.03
C ILE A 43 -18.00 20.69 3.72
N ASN A 44 -16.83 21.31 3.81
CA ASN A 44 -16.11 21.89 2.65
C ASN A 44 -14.61 21.63 2.72
N ASP A 45 -13.84 22.10 1.75
CA ASP A 45 -12.40 21.82 1.66
C ASP A 45 -11.57 22.34 2.84
N ASN A 46 -12.08 23.32 3.59
CA ASN A 46 -11.41 23.85 4.79
C ASN A 46 -11.59 22.95 6.03
N CYS A 47 -12.48 21.95 5.97
CA CYS A 47 -12.66 21.01 7.07
C CYS A 47 -11.48 20.04 7.15
N VAL A 48 -10.89 19.91 8.35
CA VAL A 48 -9.95 18.82 8.64
C VAL A 48 -10.71 17.50 8.64
N ARG A 49 -10.17 16.50 7.94
CA ARG A 49 -10.73 15.14 7.86
C ARG A 49 -9.70 14.16 8.38
N TYR A 50 -10.16 13.17 9.14
CA TYR A 50 -9.36 12.03 9.54
C TYR A 50 -10.20 10.77 9.43
N THR A 51 -9.58 9.69 8.95
CA THR A 51 -10.19 8.37 8.91
C THR A 51 -9.71 7.59 10.11
N THR A 52 -10.64 6.95 10.83
CA THR A 52 -10.27 5.93 11.84
C THR A 52 -10.71 4.57 11.32
N ALA A 53 -9.79 3.61 11.42
CA ALA A 53 -10.06 2.23 11.04
C ALA A 53 -9.48 1.32 12.12
N ARG A 54 -10.17 0.20 12.34
CA ARG A 54 -9.73 -0.88 13.24
C ARG A 54 -9.87 -2.17 12.47
N GLN A 55 -8.81 -2.97 12.45
CA GLN A 55 -8.78 -4.25 11.79
C GLN A 55 -8.66 -5.34 12.84
N ASP A 56 -9.44 -6.40 12.70
CA ASP A 56 -9.33 -7.61 13.49
C ASP A 56 -8.91 -8.75 12.57
N HIS A 57 -7.61 -9.07 12.58
CA HIS A 57 -7.04 -10.08 11.70
C HIS A 57 -7.38 -11.52 12.14
N THR A 58 -7.88 -11.73 13.36
CA THR A 58 -8.33 -13.06 13.83
C THR A 58 -9.60 -13.52 13.11
N MET A 59 -10.33 -12.57 12.52
CA MET A 59 -11.53 -12.82 11.72
C MET A 59 -11.24 -12.91 10.22
N ALA A 60 -9.96 -13.01 9.83
CA ALA A 60 -9.58 -13.17 8.43
C ALA A 60 -10.12 -14.49 7.88
N GLN A 61 -10.71 -14.45 6.68
CA GLN A 61 -11.16 -15.67 5.99
C GLN A 61 -9.99 -16.58 5.63
N ASP A 62 -8.82 -15.99 5.42
CA ASP A 62 -7.59 -16.71 5.15
C ASP A 62 -6.75 -16.81 6.44
N PRO A 63 -6.68 -18.00 7.07
CA PRO A 63 -5.92 -18.17 8.31
C PRO A 63 -4.41 -17.96 8.10
N HIS A 64 -3.91 -18.02 6.86
CA HIS A 64 -2.51 -17.76 6.56
C HIS A 64 -2.10 -16.33 6.91
N LEU A 65 -3.01 -15.35 6.87
CA LEU A 65 -2.69 -13.98 7.26
C LEU A 65 -2.25 -13.91 8.73
N GLU A 66 -2.99 -14.56 9.63
CA GLU A 66 -2.67 -14.57 11.06
C GLU A 66 -1.34 -15.29 11.32
N MET A 67 -1.11 -16.42 10.65
CA MET A 67 0.16 -17.14 10.73
C MET A 67 1.34 -16.26 10.27
N LEU A 68 1.19 -15.53 9.17
CA LEU A 68 2.22 -14.65 8.63
C LEU A 68 2.52 -13.45 9.56
N LEU A 69 1.50 -12.94 10.26
CA LEU A 69 1.68 -11.89 11.26
C LEU A 69 2.43 -12.38 12.50
N ALA A 70 2.27 -13.65 12.85
CA ALA A 70 3.02 -14.29 13.94
C ALA A 70 4.45 -14.68 13.52
N ASP A 71 4.64 -15.12 12.27
CA ASP A 71 5.91 -15.53 11.70
C ASP A 71 6.07 -15.05 10.26
N SER A 72 6.91 -14.03 10.06
CA SER A 72 7.15 -13.42 8.76
C SER A 72 7.91 -14.32 7.77
N THR A 73 8.50 -15.42 8.22
CA THR A 73 9.20 -16.37 7.34
C THR A 73 8.25 -17.19 6.47
N LEU A 74 6.96 -17.22 6.82
CA LEU A 74 5.91 -17.94 6.09
C LEU A 74 5.45 -17.20 4.82
N GLY A 75 6.02 -16.03 4.51
CA GLY A 75 5.66 -15.21 3.34
C GLY A 75 6.19 -15.72 2.00
N GLY A 76 6.71 -16.96 1.95
CA GLY A 76 7.31 -17.57 0.77
C GLY A 76 6.32 -17.73 -0.37
N GLU A 77 5.13 -18.28 -0.11
CA GLU A 77 4.12 -18.51 -1.15
C GLU A 77 3.33 -17.24 -1.49
N ARG A 78 2.94 -16.46 -0.47
CA ARG A 78 2.11 -15.26 -0.64
C ARG A 78 2.22 -14.31 0.55
N THR A 79 1.84 -13.07 0.32
CA THR A 79 1.83 -11.99 1.30
C THR A 79 0.67 -11.03 1.01
N TYR A 80 0.47 -10.00 1.84
CA TYR A 80 -0.74 -9.19 1.82
C TYR A 80 -0.46 -7.70 1.97
N VAL A 81 -1.21 -6.91 1.22
CA VAL A 81 -1.29 -5.46 1.38
C VAL A 81 -2.75 -5.04 1.54
N GLN A 82 -3.02 -4.15 2.49
CA GLN A 82 -4.37 -3.67 2.78
C GLN A 82 -4.33 -2.22 3.24
N SER A 83 -5.19 -1.40 2.64
CA SER A 83 -5.40 -0.01 3.04
C SER A 83 -6.07 0.11 4.43
N LEU A 84 -6.39 1.32 4.84
CA LEU A 84 -6.94 1.67 6.16
C LEU A 84 -6.11 1.15 7.34
N GLY A 85 -4.78 1.20 7.18
CA GLY A 85 -3.83 0.77 8.21
C GLY A 85 -3.87 -0.73 8.51
N GLY A 86 -4.30 -1.56 7.56
CA GLY A 86 -4.37 -3.02 7.74
C GLY A 86 -2.99 -3.68 7.76
N VAL A 87 -2.47 -4.02 6.59
CA VAL A 87 -1.19 -4.74 6.48
C VAL A 87 -0.35 -4.20 5.33
N ARG A 88 0.97 -4.36 5.50
CA ARG A 88 1.99 -4.03 4.49
C ARG A 88 2.89 -5.24 4.28
N THR A 89 3.48 -5.35 3.10
CA THR A 89 4.46 -6.39 2.78
C THR A 89 5.87 -5.85 2.98
N ARG A 90 6.75 -6.64 3.60
CA ARG A 90 8.20 -6.37 3.63
C ARG A 90 8.93 -7.34 2.73
N VAL A 91 9.78 -6.83 1.84
CA VAL A 91 10.57 -7.60 0.88
C VAL A 91 12.03 -7.49 1.27
N ALA A 92 12.61 -8.61 1.71
CA ALA A 92 14.05 -8.72 1.96
C ALA A 92 14.74 -9.30 0.73
N ILE A 93 15.83 -8.68 0.28
CA ILE A 93 16.63 -9.12 -0.86
C ILE A 93 17.99 -9.59 -0.32
N PRO A 94 18.12 -10.87 0.08
CA PRO A 94 19.37 -11.36 0.64
C PRO A 94 20.49 -11.35 -0.42
N HIS A 95 21.75 -11.33 0.04
CA HIS A 95 22.94 -11.45 -0.81
C HIS A 95 23.17 -10.31 -1.82
N LEU A 96 22.41 -9.21 -1.76
CA LEU A 96 22.57 -8.11 -2.72
C LEU A 96 23.97 -7.45 -2.65
N THR A 97 24.55 -7.38 -1.46
CA THR A 97 25.90 -6.80 -1.24
C THR A 97 27.03 -7.66 -1.80
N GLU A 98 26.81 -8.96 -1.98
CA GLU A 98 27.80 -9.90 -2.55
C GLU A 98 28.08 -9.61 -4.03
N LEU A 99 27.15 -8.91 -4.71
CA LEU A 99 27.36 -8.47 -6.10
C LEU A 99 28.53 -7.48 -6.24
N SER A 100 28.90 -6.79 -5.16
CA SER A 100 30.04 -5.85 -5.14
C SER A 100 31.38 -6.54 -5.29
N GLU A 101 31.46 -7.83 -4.95
CA GLU A 101 32.68 -8.63 -5.01
C GLU A 101 33.01 -9.10 -6.43
N ARG A 102 32.10 -8.88 -7.39
CA ARG A 102 32.30 -9.28 -8.78
C ARG A 102 32.88 -8.11 -9.60
N PRO A 103 34.18 -8.12 -9.94
CA PRO A 103 34.79 -7.06 -10.72
C PRO A 103 34.22 -7.03 -12.15
N GLY A 104 34.10 -5.84 -12.73
CA GLY A 104 33.68 -5.65 -14.14
C GLY A 104 32.17 -5.67 -14.39
N LEU A 105 31.33 -5.85 -13.37
CA LEU A 105 29.87 -5.81 -13.49
C LEU A 105 29.31 -4.45 -13.05
N ALA A 106 28.65 -3.75 -13.97
CA ALA A 106 27.86 -2.55 -13.66
C ALA A 106 26.37 -2.85 -13.80
N LEU A 107 25.58 -2.55 -12.75
CA LEU A 107 24.11 -2.71 -12.80
C LEU A 107 23.52 -1.65 -13.74
N ALA A 108 22.91 -2.09 -14.83
CA ALA A 108 22.27 -1.21 -15.81
C ALA A 108 20.79 -0.98 -15.50
N ARG A 109 20.08 -2.00 -15.03
CA ARG A 109 18.65 -1.93 -14.66
C ARG A 109 18.33 -2.95 -13.57
N GLY A 110 17.53 -2.54 -12.59
CA GLY A 110 17.01 -3.42 -11.56
C GLY A 110 15.53 -3.18 -11.32
N GLU A 111 14.72 -4.23 -11.49
CA GLU A 111 13.26 -4.16 -11.36
C GLU A 111 12.74 -5.18 -10.36
N LEU A 112 11.91 -4.73 -9.42
CA LEU A 112 11.13 -5.61 -8.57
C LEU A 112 9.78 -5.86 -9.21
N VAL A 113 9.48 -7.12 -9.50
CA VAL A 113 8.22 -7.57 -10.08
C VAL A 113 7.41 -8.28 -9.01
N VAL A 114 6.20 -7.79 -8.77
CA VAL A 114 5.31 -8.21 -7.68
C VAL A 114 3.97 -8.65 -8.27
N PRO A 115 3.80 -9.94 -8.59
CA PRO A 115 2.55 -10.46 -9.10
C PRO A 115 1.42 -10.42 -8.05
N VAL A 116 0.19 -10.23 -8.51
CA VAL A 116 -1.01 -10.36 -7.69
C VAL A 116 -1.58 -11.77 -7.84
N VAL A 117 -1.89 -12.43 -6.73
CA VAL A 117 -2.53 -13.75 -6.73
C VAL A 117 -3.97 -13.60 -7.20
N GLN A 118 -4.35 -14.40 -8.20
CA GLN A 118 -5.70 -14.45 -8.75
C GLN A 118 -6.36 -15.81 -8.47
N PRO A 119 -7.71 -15.87 -8.37
CA PRO A 119 -8.65 -14.74 -8.41
C PRO A 119 -8.67 -13.96 -7.09
N PHE A 120 -8.92 -12.65 -7.15
CA PHE A 120 -9.15 -11.80 -5.99
C PHE A 120 -10.63 -11.39 -5.89
N TYR A 121 -11.03 -10.83 -4.75
CA TYR A 121 -12.41 -10.45 -4.50
C TYR A 121 -12.84 -9.26 -5.39
N PRO A 122 -13.90 -9.35 -6.21
CA PRO A 122 -14.23 -8.32 -7.20
C PRO A 122 -14.53 -6.93 -6.61
N PHE A 123 -15.06 -6.87 -5.38
CA PHE A 123 -15.40 -5.62 -4.71
C PHE A 123 -14.26 -5.03 -3.87
N LEU A 124 -13.16 -5.77 -3.70
CA LEU A 124 -11.95 -5.30 -3.04
C LEU A 124 -10.80 -5.55 -4.00
N THR A 125 -10.71 -4.66 -4.98
CA THR A 125 -9.72 -4.72 -6.06
C THR A 125 -8.32 -4.46 -5.52
N PRO A 126 -7.28 -4.94 -6.24
CA PRO A 126 -5.91 -4.55 -5.99
C PRO A 126 -5.78 -3.02 -6.00
N PRO A 127 -4.97 -2.44 -5.09
CA PRO A 127 -4.70 -1.01 -5.11
C PRO A 127 -4.20 -0.56 -6.49
N THR A 128 -4.70 0.55 -7.02
CA THR A 128 -4.26 1.05 -8.33
C THR A 128 -2.78 1.42 -8.38
N LEU A 129 -2.23 1.78 -7.22
CA LEU A 129 -0.83 2.13 -7.02
C LEU A 129 -0.33 1.50 -5.72
N LEU A 130 0.87 0.92 -5.74
CA LEU A 130 1.64 0.59 -4.56
C LEU A 130 2.84 1.54 -4.45
N PHE A 131 3.14 1.99 -3.24
CA PHE A 131 4.37 2.67 -2.91
C PHE A 131 5.39 1.70 -2.33
N ILE A 132 6.66 1.94 -2.66
CA ILE A 132 7.80 1.24 -2.08
C ILE A 132 8.62 2.21 -1.24
N PHE A 133 9.01 1.78 -0.05
CA PHE A 133 9.84 2.55 0.88
C PHE A 133 11.01 1.70 1.36
N ARG A 134 12.15 2.33 1.63
CA ARG A 134 13.23 1.71 2.38
C ARG A 134 13.07 2.07 3.85
N THR A 135 13.56 1.22 4.74
CA THR A 135 13.56 1.52 6.17
C THR A 135 14.95 1.95 6.62
N ASP A 136 15.06 3.04 7.37
CA ASP A 136 16.32 3.48 7.99
C ASP A 136 16.62 2.72 9.28
N GLU A 137 17.72 3.08 9.96
CA GLU A 137 18.15 2.45 11.21
C GLU A 137 17.16 2.66 12.37
N GLU A 138 16.33 3.71 12.30
CA GLU A 138 15.32 4.05 13.30
C GLU A 138 13.98 3.36 13.03
N GLY A 139 13.87 2.59 11.94
CA GLY A 139 12.63 1.92 11.55
C GLY A 139 11.65 2.83 10.80
N THR A 140 12.09 4.01 10.35
CA THR A 140 11.24 4.98 9.65
C THR A 140 11.26 4.72 8.14
N ASP A 141 10.09 4.86 7.50
CA ASP A 141 9.95 4.76 6.06
C ASP A 141 10.59 5.96 5.37
N GLN A 142 11.51 5.68 4.45
CA GLN A 142 12.22 6.66 3.63
C GLN A 142 11.97 6.37 2.16
N LEU A 143 11.95 7.43 1.36
CA LEU A 143 11.85 7.29 -0.10
C LEU A 143 13.12 6.64 -0.67
N LEU A 144 12.93 5.88 -1.75
CA LEU A 144 14.01 5.42 -2.61
C LEU A 144 14.49 6.59 -3.48
N PRO A 145 15.80 6.66 -3.82
CA PRO A 145 16.34 7.68 -4.70
C PRO A 145 15.66 7.72 -6.08
N ASP A 146 15.14 6.57 -6.54
CA ASP A 146 14.40 6.44 -7.79
C ASP A 146 13.08 7.23 -7.80
N GLN A 147 12.47 7.46 -6.62
CA GLN A 147 11.22 8.23 -6.48
C GLN A 147 11.44 9.73 -6.65
N LEU A 148 12.67 10.22 -6.47
CA LEU A 148 12.99 11.64 -6.50
C LEU A 148 13.19 12.18 -7.92
N LEU A 149 13.18 11.32 -8.94
CA LEU A 149 13.40 11.67 -10.34
C LEU A 149 12.15 12.17 -11.07
N GLY A 150 10.98 12.08 -10.43
CA GLY A 150 9.70 12.52 -10.99
C GLY A 150 8.62 11.45 -10.91
N GLN A 151 7.39 11.88 -11.14
CA GLN A 151 6.22 11.01 -11.08
C GLN A 151 6.26 9.96 -12.20
N GLY A 152 5.94 8.70 -11.88
CA GLY A 152 5.90 7.59 -12.83
C GLY A 152 7.26 6.92 -13.15
N VAL A 153 8.39 7.49 -12.71
CA VAL A 153 9.73 6.92 -13.02
C VAL A 153 9.97 5.60 -12.29
N ILE A 154 9.50 5.48 -11.05
CA ILE A 154 9.64 4.27 -10.24
C ILE A 154 8.63 3.18 -10.62
N GLY A 155 7.49 3.53 -11.22
CA GLY A 155 6.37 2.59 -11.45
C GLY A 155 5.50 2.36 -10.20
N GLY A 156 5.09 1.12 -9.97
CA GLY A 156 4.19 0.72 -8.88
C GLY A 156 2.70 0.78 -9.20
N GLU A 157 2.34 1.18 -10.42
CA GLU A 157 0.96 1.10 -10.92
C GLU A 157 0.56 -0.36 -11.19
N TYR A 158 -0.70 -0.70 -10.92
CA TYR A 158 -1.20 -2.05 -11.20
C TYR A 158 -1.39 -2.23 -12.70
N ASP A 159 -0.66 -3.18 -13.30
CA ASP A 159 -0.92 -3.64 -14.66
C ASP A 159 -1.98 -4.74 -14.61
N ALA A 160 -3.18 -4.45 -15.11
CA ALA A 160 -4.29 -5.39 -15.10
C ALA A 160 -4.15 -6.49 -16.16
N ASP A 161 -3.46 -6.23 -17.26
CA ASP A 161 -3.24 -7.20 -18.34
C ASP A 161 -2.18 -8.22 -17.92
N ALA A 162 -1.10 -7.73 -17.32
CA ALA A 162 -0.07 -8.58 -16.75
C ALA A 162 -0.46 -9.12 -15.37
N GLY A 163 -1.32 -8.46 -14.59
CA GLY A 163 -1.69 -8.86 -13.23
C GLY A 163 -0.56 -8.69 -12.21
N GLU A 164 0.27 -7.65 -12.35
CA GLU A 164 1.45 -7.41 -11.50
C GLU A 164 1.73 -5.92 -11.26
N TYR A 165 2.55 -5.64 -10.25
CA TYR A 165 3.19 -4.34 -10.05
C TYR A 165 4.67 -4.44 -10.40
N ARG A 166 5.23 -3.39 -11.01
CA ARG A 166 6.65 -3.31 -11.36
C ARG A 166 7.26 -2.04 -10.80
N PHE A 167 8.39 -2.19 -10.11
CA PHE A 167 9.16 -1.09 -9.57
C PHE A 167 10.55 -1.02 -10.19
N ASN A 168 10.92 0.10 -10.80
CA ASN A 168 12.28 0.38 -11.21
C ASN A 168 13.06 0.98 -10.04
N ILE A 169 13.91 0.16 -9.42
CA ILE A 169 14.67 0.51 -8.20
C ILE A 169 16.17 0.47 -8.46
N THR A 170 16.58 0.75 -9.70
CA THR A 170 17.96 0.60 -10.17
C THR A 170 18.95 1.39 -9.31
N ARG A 171 18.65 2.66 -8.98
CA ARG A 171 19.58 3.52 -8.21
C ARG A 171 19.67 3.09 -6.77
N TYR A 172 18.54 2.70 -6.17
CA TYR A 172 18.53 2.12 -4.84
C TYR A 172 19.44 0.89 -4.78
N LEU A 173 19.27 -0.06 -5.71
CA LEU A 173 20.07 -1.28 -5.74
C LEU A 173 21.56 -0.98 -5.94
N GLN A 174 21.91 -0.05 -6.85
CA GLN A 174 23.30 0.39 -7.02
C GLN A 174 23.90 0.89 -5.70
N ARG A 175 23.18 1.72 -4.95
CA ARG A 175 23.65 2.26 -3.65
C ARG A 175 23.80 1.19 -2.58
N VAL A 176 22.96 0.17 -2.58
CA VAL A 176 23.13 -0.97 -1.67
C VAL A 176 24.35 -1.80 -2.06
N ILE A 177 24.54 -2.06 -3.36
CA ILE A 177 25.70 -2.79 -3.88
C ILE A 177 27.01 -2.05 -3.57
N THR A 178 27.06 -0.73 -3.72
CA THR A 178 28.27 0.07 -3.41
C THR A 178 28.48 0.31 -1.92
N GLY A 179 27.57 -0.13 -1.05
CA GLY A 179 27.63 0.08 0.40
C GLY A 179 27.27 1.50 0.86
N GLU A 180 26.72 2.35 -0.01
CA GLU A 180 26.19 3.67 0.38
C GLU A 180 24.93 3.53 1.25
N PHE A 181 24.12 2.49 1.00
CA PHE A 181 22.92 2.17 1.79
C PHE A 181 22.99 0.78 2.42
N PRO A 182 22.43 0.60 3.64
CA PRO A 182 22.23 -0.72 4.21
C PRO A 182 21.18 -1.50 3.42
N ASN A 183 21.36 -2.83 3.36
CA ASN A 183 20.43 -3.75 2.69
C ASN A 183 19.23 -4.09 3.60
N ASN A 184 18.48 -3.06 3.98
CA ASN A 184 17.27 -3.22 4.79
C ASN A 184 16.08 -3.67 3.93
N PRO A 185 15.10 -4.38 4.51
CA PRO A 185 13.88 -4.75 3.79
C PRO A 185 13.13 -3.54 3.23
N LEU A 186 12.56 -3.70 2.04
CA LEU A 186 11.69 -2.72 1.40
C LEU A 186 10.24 -2.93 1.84
N SER A 187 9.52 -1.86 2.14
CA SER A 187 8.10 -1.91 2.49
C SER A 187 7.23 -1.58 1.29
N LEU A 188 6.26 -2.44 0.96
CA LEU A 188 5.22 -2.21 -0.04
C LEU A 188 3.92 -1.81 0.67
N VAL A 189 3.36 -0.67 0.28
CA VAL A 189 2.17 -0.08 0.92
C VAL A 189 1.18 0.38 -0.14
N PRO A 190 -0.14 0.17 0.05
CA PRO A 190 -1.16 0.74 -0.83
C PRO A 190 -1.09 2.26 -0.95
N GLY A 191 -1.18 2.78 -2.17
CA GLY A 191 -1.44 4.18 -2.44
C GLY A 191 -2.80 4.60 -1.89
N SER A 192 -2.93 5.87 -1.46
CA SER A 192 -4.16 6.40 -0.87
C SER A 192 -4.73 5.56 0.29
N GLY A 193 -3.85 4.85 1.00
CA GLY A 193 -4.23 3.89 2.04
C GLY A 193 -5.01 4.49 3.22
N GLY A 194 -5.06 5.81 3.38
CA GLY A 194 -5.88 6.46 4.42
C GLY A 194 -7.36 6.64 4.06
N VAL A 195 -7.75 6.43 2.80
CA VAL A 195 -9.09 6.77 2.29
C VAL A 195 -9.70 5.68 1.40
N GLN A 196 -8.88 4.77 0.86
CA GLN A 196 -9.34 3.62 0.08
C GLN A 196 -9.43 2.36 0.95
N VAL A 197 -10.21 1.37 0.51
CA VAL A 197 -10.39 0.07 1.18
C VAL A 197 -9.71 -1.08 0.44
N ASP A 198 -8.92 -0.73 -0.57
CA ASP A 198 -8.30 -1.68 -1.50
C ASP A 198 -7.33 -2.62 -0.78
N ARG A 199 -7.23 -3.85 -1.30
CA ARG A 199 -6.33 -4.87 -0.78
C ARG A 199 -5.90 -5.81 -1.89
N ALA A 200 -4.74 -6.42 -1.73
CA ALA A 200 -4.26 -7.44 -2.65
C ALA A 200 -3.54 -8.55 -1.88
N VAL A 201 -3.68 -9.78 -2.40
CA VAL A 201 -2.78 -10.88 -2.08
C VAL A 201 -1.67 -10.84 -3.12
N LEU A 202 -0.44 -10.66 -2.66
CA LEU A 202 0.73 -10.61 -3.52
C LEU A 202 1.40 -11.98 -3.51
N ALA A 203 1.92 -12.40 -4.66
CA ALA A 203 2.72 -13.62 -4.73
C ALA A 203 4.03 -13.42 -3.96
N GLY A 204 4.47 -14.44 -3.23
CA GLY A 204 5.78 -14.46 -2.59
C GLY A 204 6.87 -14.98 -3.53
N PRO A 205 8.13 -15.01 -3.10
CA PRO A 205 9.25 -15.48 -3.92
C PRO A 205 9.21 -16.98 -4.25
N GLN A 206 8.41 -17.77 -3.54
CA GLN A 206 8.24 -19.22 -3.72
C GLN A 206 6.87 -19.58 -4.32
N HIS A 207 6.09 -18.59 -4.78
CA HIS A 207 4.81 -18.87 -5.44
C HIS A 207 5.03 -19.78 -6.67
N PRO A 208 4.22 -20.85 -6.85
CA PRO A 208 4.49 -21.88 -7.87
C PRO A 208 4.48 -21.37 -9.31
N ASP A 209 3.50 -20.54 -9.67
CA ASP A 209 3.33 -20.09 -11.07
C ASP A 209 3.99 -18.74 -11.37
N ARG A 210 3.85 -17.79 -10.45
CA ARG A 210 4.24 -16.39 -10.64
C ARG A 210 5.00 -15.85 -9.41
N PRO A 211 6.24 -16.29 -9.18
CA PRO A 211 7.02 -15.83 -8.03
C PRO A 211 7.34 -14.34 -8.12
N MET A 212 7.32 -13.67 -6.96
CA MET A 212 7.93 -12.35 -6.82
C MET A 212 9.42 -12.46 -7.14
N LYS A 213 9.93 -11.54 -7.97
CA LYS A 213 11.30 -11.62 -8.47
C LYS A 213 11.95 -10.26 -8.62
N LEU A 214 13.27 -10.27 -8.47
CA LEU A 214 14.13 -9.13 -8.79
C LEU A 214 14.86 -9.41 -10.11
N GLU A 215 14.56 -8.62 -11.13
CA GLU A 215 15.17 -8.71 -12.45
C GLU A 215 16.35 -7.73 -12.53
N LEU A 216 17.57 -8.26 -12.64
CA LEU A 216 18.80 -7.48 -12.72
C LEU A 216 19.42 -7.62 -14.11
N THR A 217 19.68 -6.50 -14.77
CA THR A 217 20.43 -6.42 -16.03
C THR A 217 21.76 -5.73 -15.78
N PHE A 218 22.85 -6.36 -16.21
CA PHE A 218 24.19 -5.83 -16.07
C PHE A 218 24.84 -5.53 -17.42
N THR A 219 25.82 -4.64 -17.41
CA THR A 219 26.79 -4.45 -18.49
C THR A 219 28.16 -4.90 -18.02
N GLU A 220 28.83 -5.71 -18.84
CA GLU A 220 30.19 -6.19 -18.61
C GLU A 220 31.20 -5.29 -19.35
N TYR A 221 32.33 -5.01 -18.71
CA TYR A 221 33.45 -4.21 -19.24
C TYR A 221 34.77 -4.96 -19.15
#